data_AF-A0A2V9X5X0-F1
#
_entry.id   AF-A0A2V9X5X0-F1
#
_cell.length_a   1.000
_cell.length_b   1.000
_cell.length_c   1.000
_cell.angle_alpha   90.00
_cell.angle_beta   90.00
_cell.angle_gamma   90.00
#
_symmetry.space_group_name_H-M   'P 1'
#
loop_
_entity.id
_entity.type
_entity.pdbx_description
1 polymer ?
#
loop_
_entity_poly.entity_id
_entity_poly.type
_entity_poly.pdbx_seq_one_letter_code
_entity_poly.pdbx_strand_id
1 'polypeptide(L)'
;MSILWLRVALGCYAIGLIYALVALNRTSDLFSRIAIHAASLGMVFHFVSLAEAVLLSGQITLASVHNSESLLAFLIMTVFMIVYFIYQTTSPGIVVFPVVFLLTFIAATGQQPFLLTSSGLRTGWLFAHIALIFTGYAALVLSFGASLLYLIQESSLKSKNPGRIFTRLPALQVIDEIGYRSLLLGFPFMTLGLIAGSDTSIFLTLKYFFQC
;
A
#
# COMPACT_ATOMS: atom_id res chain seq x y z
N MET A 1 5.18 -22.08 0.36
CA MET A 1 6.54 -21.53 0.21
C MET A 1 6.50 -20.03 -0.11
N SER A 2 5.40 -19.35 0.21
CA SER A 2 5.15 -17.92 -0.07
C SER A 2 6.13 -16.96 0.62
N ILE A 3 6.64 -17.33 1.81
CA ILE A 3 7.56 -16.46 2.57
C ILE A 3 8.88 -16.18 1.83
N LEU A 4 9.32 -17.10 0.96
CA LEU A 4 10.54 -16.92 0.17
C LEU A 4 10.36 -15.82 -0.86
N TRP A 5 9.25 -15.83 -1.60
CA TRP A 5 8.91 -14.80 -2.57
C TRP A 5 8.66 -13.45 -1.93
N LEU A 6 8.03 -13.42 -0.75
CA LEU A 6 7.85 -12.20 0.02
C LEU A 6 9.19 -11.57 0.44
N ARG A 7 10.18 -12.40 0.81
CA ARG A 7 11.54 -11.93 1.14
C ARG A 7 12.28 -11.41 -0.09
N VAL A 8 12.07 -12.04 -1.26
CA VAL A 8 12.61 -11.52 -2.53
C VAL A 8 11.98 -10.17 -2.87
N ALA A 9 10.65 -10.04 -2.74
CA ALA A 9 9.94 -8.78 -2.93
C ALA A 9 10.42 -7.69 -1.94
N LEU A 10 10.64 -8.05 -0.68
CA LEU A 10 11.23 -7.18 0.33
C LEU A 10 12.60 -6.67 -0.09
N GLY A 11 13.45 -7.55 -0.63
CA GLY A 11 14.76 -7.17 -1.18
C GLY A 11 14.63 -6.15 -2.32
N CYS A 12 13.70 -6.38 -3.25
CA CYS A 12 13.41 -5.43 -4.34
C CYS A 12 12.91 -4.08 -3.82
N TYR A 13 12.03 -4.07 -2.81
CA TYR A 13 11.55 -2.82 -2.20
C TYR A 13 12.61 -2.13 -1.35
N ALA A 14 13.50 -2.86 -0.69
CA ALA A 14 14.64 -2.30 0.02
C ALA A 14 15.59 -1.60 -0.96
N ILE A 15 15.87 -2.22 -2.10
CA ILE A 15 16.66 -1.65 -3.19
C ILE A 15 15.96 -0.38 -3.73
N GLY A 16 14.65 -0.44 -4.00
CA GLY A 16 13.86 0.71 -4.41
C GLY A 16 13.88 1.86 -3.39
N LEU A 17 13.77 1.55 -2.10
CA LEU A 17 13.86 2.51 -1.01
C LEU A 17 15.25 3.15 -0.90
N ILE A 18 16.32 2.35 -0.93
CA ILE A 18 17.70 2.86 -0.91
C ILE A 18 17.92 3.77 -2.13
N TYR A 19 17.44 3.38 -3.31
CA TYR A 19 17.53 4.24 -4.50
C TYR A 19 16.67 5.50 -4.39
N ALA A 20 15.48 5.44 -3.80
CA ALA A 20 14.68 6.63 -3.54
C ALA A 20 15.40 7.59 -2.58
N LEU A 21 16.01 7.07 -1.51
CA LEU A 21 16.80 7.85 -0.54
C LEU A 21 18.10 8.40 -1.15
N VAL A 22 18.79 7.64 -2.00
CA VAL A 22 19.99 8.11 -2.71
C VAL A 22 19.62 9.13 -3.79
N ALA A 23 18.49 8.97 -4.48
CA ALA A 23 17.98 9.93 -5.45
C ALA A 23 17.63 11.28 -4.79
N LEU A 24 17.22 11.28 -3.52
CA LEU A 24 17.09 12.52 -2.73
C LEU A 24 18.44 13.22 -2.52
N ASN A 25 19.54 12.45 -2.40
CA ASN A 25 20.86 12.98 -2.05
C ASN A 25 21.78 13.25 -3.27
N ARG A 26 21.61 12.51 -4.37
CA ARG A 26 22.32 12.68 -5.65
C ARG A 26 21.34 12.49 -6.82
N THR A 27 21.03 13.60 -7.47
CA THR A 27 20.01 13.70 -8.51
C THR A 27 20.57 13.33 -9.90
N SER A 28 20.43 12.06 -10.28
CA SER A 28 20.46 11.71 -11.71
C SER A 28 19.20 10.94 -12.08
N ASP A 29 18.53 11.39 -13.14
CA ASP A 29 17.24 10.85 -13.64
C ASP A 29 17.31 9.34 -13.93
N LEU A 30 18.52 8.84 -14.21
CA LEU A 30 18.80 7.41 -14.38
C LEU A 30 18.41 6.58 -13.15
N PHE A 31 18.62 7.09 -11.93
CA PHE A 31 18.37 6.35 -10.69
C PHE A 31 16.89 6.26 -10.34
N SER A 32 16.11 7.30 -10.66
CA SER A 32 14.65 7.28 -10.52
C SER A 32 14.02 6.22 -11.42
N ARG A 33 14.50 6.10 -12.66
CA ARG A 33 14.06 5.04 -13.59
C ARG A 33 14.35 3.65 -13.03
N ILE A 34 15.55 3.43 -12.50
CA ILE A 34 15.94 2.13 -11.92
C ILE A 34 15.08 1.77 -10.72
N ALA A 35 14.77 2.73 -9.83
CA ALA A 35 13.90 2.50 -8.68
C ALA A 35 12.51 1.99 -9.07
N ILE A 36 11.96 2.48 -10.20
CA ILE A 36 10.64 2.07 -10.70
C ILE A 36 10.68 0.68 -11.32
N HIS A 37 11.76 0.33 -12.03
CA HIS A 37 11.95 -1.04 -12.53
C HIS A 37 12.14 -2.05 -11.38
N ALA A 38 12.84 -1.64 -10.30
CA ALA A 38 12.96 -2.45 -9.09
C ALA A 38 11.61 -2.59 -8.37
N ALA A 39 10.81 -1.52 -8.31
CA ALA A 39 9.47 -1.52 -7.73
C ALA A 39 8.50 -2.40 -8.51
N SER A 40 8.54 -2.37 -9.84
CA SER A 40 7.70 -3.21 -10.69
C SER A 40 8.07 -4.68 -10.57
N LEU A 41 9.36 -5.02 -10.56
CA LEU A 41 9.83 -6.38 -10.26
C LEU A 41 9.38 -6.85 -8.88
N GLY A 42 9.55 -6.00 -7.86
CA GLY A 42 9.07 -6.28 -6.50
C GLY A 42 7.58 -6.54 -6.45
N MET A 43 6.77 -5.75 -7.18
CA MET A 43 5.32 -5.94 -7.30
C MET A 43 4.94 -7.27 -7.93
N VAL A 44 5.65 -7.73 -8.97
CA VAL A 44 5.41 -9.03 -9.59
C VAL A 44 5.68 -10.17 -8.60
N PHE A 45 6.82 -10.15 -7.90
CA PHE A 45 7.13 -11.17 -6.90
C PHE A 45 6.18 -11.14 -5.71
N HIS A 46 5.73 -9.95 -5.30
CA HIS A 46 4.73 -9.80 -4.24
C HIS A 46 3.39 -10.41 -4.66
N PHE A 47 2.96 -10.19 -5.91
CA PHE A 47 1.75 -10.81 -6.45
C PHE A 47 1.87 -12.35 -6.49
N VAL A 48 3.01 -12.89 -6.93
CA VAL A 48 3.27 -14.33 -6.91
C VAL A 48 3.20 -14.90 -5.50
N SER A 49 3.79 -14.21 -4.52
CA SER A 49 3.70 -14.60 -3.11
C SER A 49 2.25 -14.67 -2.62
N LEU A 50 1.43 -13.68 -2.98
CA LEU A 50 0.03 -13.60 -2.58
C LEU A 50 -0.81 -14.70 -3.27
N ALA A 51 -0.56 -14.96 -4.55
CA ALA A 51 -1.21 -16.02 -5.31
C ALA A 51 -0.86 -17.41 -4.76
N GLU A 52 0.41 -17.66 -4.45
CA GLU A 52 0.84 -18.91 -3.82
C GLU A 52 0.21 -19.08 -2.43
N ALA A 53 0.10 -18.00 -1.65
CA ALA A 53 -0.56 -18.03 -0.35
C ALA A 53 -2.03 -18.47 -0.45
N VAL A 54 -2.76 -18.00 -1.46
CA VAL A 54 -4.16 -18.40 -1.72
C VAL A 54 -4.26 -19.84 -2.24
N LEU A 55 -3.35 -20.26 -3.12
CA LEU A 55 -3.37 -21.60 -3.72
C LEU A 55 -3.05 -22.70 -2.70
N LEU A 56 -2.06 -22.48 -1.82
CA LEU A 56 -1.64 -23.47 -0.82
C LEU A 56 -2.63 -23.64 0.33
N SER A 57 -3.29 -22.56 0.73
CA SER A 57 -4.26 -22.58 1.82
C SER A 57 -5.64 -23.08 1.39
N GLY A 58 -5.94 -23.10 0.08
CA GLY A 58 -7.26 -23.49 -0.46
C GLY A 58 -8.42 -22.59 -0.03
N GLN A 59 -8.11 -21.55 0.75
CA GLN A 59 -9.02 -20.58 1.35
C GLN A 59 -8.35 -19.22 1.35
N ILE A 60 -9.14 -18.18 1.16
CA ILE A 60 -8.64 -16.82 1.21
C ILE A 60 -8.48 -16.42 2.69
N THR A 61 -7.33 -16.72 3.29
CA THR A 61 -7.00 -16.35 4.69
C THR A 61 -6.54 -14.89 4.78
N LEU A 62 -7.34 -13.98 4.24
CA LEU A 62 -7.09 -12.53 4.28
C LEU A 62 -7.15 -11.94 5.69
N ALA A 63 -7.71 -12.66 6.66
CA ALA A 63 -7.84 -12.21 8.04
C ALA A 63 -6.58 -12.45 8.90
N SER A 64 -5.57 -13.16 8.40
CA SER A 64 -4.29 -13.30 9.11
C SER A 64 -3.52 -11.99 9.01
N VAL A 65 -2.98 -11.52 10.14
CA VAL A 65 -2.17 -10.28 10.21
C VAL A 65 -1.08 -10.29 9.13
N HIS A 66 -0.39 -11.42 8.94
CA HIS A 66 0.64 -11.57 7.90
C HIS A 66 0.12 -11.27 6.49
N ASN A 67 -1.03 -11.85 6.12
CA ASN A 67 -1.61 -11.69 4.78
C ASN A 67 -2.23 -10.30 4.60
N SER A 68 -2.81 -9.72 5.67
CA SER A 68 -3.33 -8.35 5.68
C SER A 68 -2.23 -7.32 5.41
N GLU A 69 -1.13 -7.37 6.15
CA GLU A 69 -0.01 -6.42 5.98
C GLU A 69 0.61 -6.53 4.58
N SER A 70 0.79 -7.75 4.09
CA SER A 70 1.28 -8.01 2.72
C SER A 70 0.32 -7.48 1.65
N LEU A 71 -0.98 -7.73 1.80
CA LEU A 71 -1.99 -7.23 0.86
C LEU A 71 -2.08 -5.70 0.87
N LEU A 72 -2.00 -5.08 2.04
CA LEU A 72 -2.00 -3.61 2.17
C LEU A 72 -0.77 -3.01 1.49
N ALA A 73 0.41 -3.55 1.74
CA ALA A 73 1.66 -3.13 1.09
C ALA A 73 1.57 -3.23 -0.43
N PHE A 74 1.02 -4.35 -0.94
CA PHE A 74 0.82 -4.56 -2.36
C PHE A 74 -0.15 -3.53 -2.97
N LEU A 75 -1.28 -3.26 -2.30
CA LEU A 75 -2.26 -2.28 -2.79
C LEU A 75 -1.73 -0.85 -2.75
N ILE A 76 -1.00 -0.45 -1.70
CA ILE A 76 -0.34 0.86 -1.65
C ILE A 76 0.63 1.01 -2.83
N MET A 77 1.47 0.01 -3.09
CA MET A 77 2.39 0.02 -4.23
C MET A 77 1.65 0.07 -5.57
N THR A 78 0.54 -0.67 -5.69
CA THR A 78 -0.30 -0.69 -6.90
C THR A 78 -0.91 0.68 -7.17
N VAL A 79 -1.52 1.31 -6.16
CA VAL A 79 -2.10 2.65 -6.27
C VAL A 79 -1.01 3.67 -6.61
N PHE A 80 0.15 3.58 -5.98
CA PHE A 80 1.30 4.42 -6.33
C PHE A 80 1.75 4.23 -7.78
N MET A 81 1.80 3.00 -8.30
CA MET A 81 2.11 2.75 -9.71
C MET A 81 1.07 3.34 -10.65
N ILE A 82 -0.22 3.23 -10.33
CA ILE A 82 -1.29 3.87 -11.12
C ILE A 82 -1.09 5.39 -11.16
N VAL A 83 -0.83 6.01 -10.01
CA VAL A 83 -0.53 7.45 -9.93
C VAL A 83 0.73 7.81 -10.71
N TYR A 84 1.78 6.98 -10.64
CA TYR A 84 2.98 7.17 -11.43
C TYR A 84 2.69 7.12 -12.93
N PHE A 85 1.86 6.18 -13.42
CA PHE A 85 1.50 6.12 -14.83
C PHE A 85 0.68 7.33 -15.30
N ILE A 86 -0.21 7.86 -14.46
CA ILE A 86 -1.07 9.01 -14.80
C ILE A 86 -0.29 10.33 -14.77
N TYR A 87 0.50 10.55 -13.72
CA TYR A 87 1.14 11.85 -13.46
C TYR A 87 2.63 11.88 -13.84
N GLN A 88 3.25 10.73 -14.11
CA GLN A 88 4.69 10.58 -14.40
C GLN A 88 5.60 11.23 -13.35
N THR A 89 5.13 11.34 -12.10
CA THR A 89 5.91 11.92 -11.00
C THR A 89 6.31 10.85 -9.99
N THR A 90 7.59 10.85 -9.60
CA THR A 90 8.13 9.94 -8.58
C THR A 90 8.08 10.53 -7.16
N SER A 91 7.65 11.80 -7.02
CA SER A 91 7.66 12.54 -5.74
C SER A 91 6.89 11.85 -4.60
N PRO A 92 5.64 11.38 -4.80
CA PRO A 92 4.92 10.64 -3.75
C PRO A 92 5.62 9.36 -3.30
N GLY A 93 6.49 8.82 -4.16
CA GLY A 93 7.29 7.61 -3.90
C GLY A 93 8.17 7.75 -2.67
N ILE A 94 8.65 8.96 -2.35
CA ILE A 94 9.50 9.21 -1.19
C ILE A 94 8.82 8.78 0.13
N VAL A 95 7.50 8.96 0.22
CA VAL A 95 6.71 8.53 1.39
C VAL A 95 6.22 7.10 1.23
N VAL A 96 5.85 6.70 0.01
CA VAL A 96 5.30 5.37 -0.26
C VAL A 96 6.33 4.25 -0.05
N PHE A 97 7.57 4.41 -0.54
CA PHE A 97 8.60 3.37 -0.46
C PHE A 97 8.92 2.95 0.99
N PRO A 98 9.15 3.88 1.96
CA PRO A 98 9.35 3.51 3.36
C PRO A 98 8.18 2.75 3.96
N VAL A 99 6.94 3.17 3.66
CA VAL A 99 5.72 2.54 4.18
C VAL A 99 5.58 1.12 3.63
N VAL A 100 5.69 0.94 2.30
CA VAL A 100 5.60 -0.38 1.66
C VAL A 100 6.71 -1.32 2.16
N PHE A 101 7.93 -0.81 2.31
CA PHE A 101 9.05 -1.58 2.86
C PHE A 101 8.75 -2.04 4.29
N LEU A 102 8.29 -1.14 5.17
CA LEU A 102 7.99 -1.47 6.57
C LEU A 102 6.87 -2.52 6.68
N LEU A 103 5.76 -2.34 5.95
CA LEU A 103 4.65 -3.29 5.93
C LEU A 103 5.10 -4.66 5.41
N THR A 104 5.88 -4.69 4.33
CA THR A 104 6.42 -5.94 3.76
C THR A 104 7.42 -6.60 4.71
N PHE A 105 8.21 -5.83 5.45
CA PHE A 105 9.16 -6.33 6.45
C PHE A 105 8.42 -6.96 7.63
N ILE A 106 7.39 -6.29 8.15
CA ILE A 106 6.53 -6.81 9.23
C ILE A 106 5.84 -8.08 8.77
N ALA A 107 5.29 -8.11 7.55
CA ALA A 107 4.74 -9.33 6.97
C ALA A 107 5.80 -10.43 6.88
N ALA A 108 7.00 -10.16 6.36
CA ALA A 108 8.04 -11.17 6.19
C ALA A 108 8.64 -11.74 7.48
N THR A 109 8.51 -11.01 8.60
CA THR A 109 9.01 -11.41 9.93
C THR A 109 7.91 -11.89 10.87
N GLY A 110 6.65 -11.58 10.56
CA GLY A 110 5.49 -12.00 11.31
C GLY A 110 5.39 -13.52 11.40
N GLN A 111 5.21 -14.03 12.61
CA GLN A 111 4.81 -15.42 12.84
C GLN A 111 3.46 -15.66 12.15
N GLN A 112 3.19 -16.87 11.68
CA GLN A 112 1.89 -17.25 11.14
C GLN A 112 1.03 -17.80 12.29
N PRO A 113 0.23 -16.99 13.01
CA PRO A 113 -0.79 -17.56 13.87
C PRO A 113 -1.81 -18.25 12.96
N PHE A 114 -1.96 -19.56 13.16
CA PHE A 114 -3.06 -20.35 12.63
C PHE A 114 -4.36 -19.80 13.24
N LEU A 115 -4.97 -18.81 12.59
CA LEU A 115 -6.32 -18.40 12.96
C LEU A 115 -7.29 -19.43 12.40
N LEU A 116 -7.90 -20.19 13.30
CA LEU A 116 -9.03 -21.07 13.05
C LEU A 116 -10.17 -20.25 12.43
N THR A 117 -10.25 -20.21 11.10
CA THR A 117 -11.45 -19.75 10.42
C THR A 117 -12.24 -20.99 10.04
N SER A 118 -13.41 -21.14 10.65
CA SER A 118 -14.37 -22.18 10.34
C SER A 118 -14.66 -22.18 8.83
N SER A 119 -14.74 -23.37 8.26
CA SER A 119 -14.88 -23.69 6.83
C SER A 119 -16.15 -23.16 6.14
N GLY A 120 -16.84 -22.15 6.70
CA GLY A 120 -18.13 -21.63 6.25
C GLY A 120 -18.22 -20.14 5.93
N LEU A 121 -17.12 -19.37 5.97
CA LEU A 121 -17.10 -17.90 5.70
C LEU A 121 -16.80 -17.54 4.23
N ARG A 122 -17.22 -18.36 3.25
CA ARG A 122 -17.16 -18.02 1.81
C ARG A 122 -18.30 -17.08 1.40
N THR A 123 -18.46 -15.94 2.07
CA THR A 123 -19.43 -14.93 1.64
C THR A 123 -18.72 -13.94 0.73
N GLY A 124 -19.18 -13.78 -0.53
CA GLY A 124 -18.64 -12.76 -1.45
C GLY A 124 -18.65 -11.34 -0.85
N TRP A 125 -19.53 -11.12 0.14
CA TRP A 125 -19.60 -9.92 0.95
C TRP A 125 -18.34 -9.63 1.79
N LEU A 126 -17.72 -10.64 2.40
CA LEU A 126 -16.45 -10.50 3.13
C LEU A 126 -15.33 -10.05 2.19
N PHE A 127 -15.30 -10.64 0.99
CA PHE A 127 -14.32 -10.26 -0.02
C PHE A 127 -14.53 -8.81 -0.47
N ALA A 128 -15.78 -8.40 -0.72
CA ALA A 128 -16.11 -7.03 -1.06
C ALA A 128 -15.70 -6.04 0.06
N HIS A 129 -16.00 -6.36 1.32
CA HIS A 129 -15.59 -5.57 2.48
C HIS A 129 -14.06 -5.37 2.54
N ILE A 130 -13.30 -6.46 2.46
CA ILE A 130 -11.83 -6.41 2.52
C ILE A 130 -11.27 -5.61 1.34
N ALA A 131 -11.76 -5.85 0.12
CA ALA A 131 -11.33 -5.10 -1.05
C ALA A 131 -11.60 -3.60 -0.92
N LEU A 132 -12.79 -3.20 -0.44
CA LEU A 132 -13.17 -1.81 -0.24
C LEU A 132 -12.31 -1.11 0.82
N ILE A 133 -12.17 -1.72 2.00
CA ILE A 133 -11.39 -1.14 3.11
C ILE A 133 -9.91 -1.00 2.72
N PHE A 134 -9.29 -2.04 2.17
CA PHE A 134 -7.87 -1.98 1.87
C PHE A 134 -7.54 -1.03 0.71
N THR A 135 -8.44 -0.94 -0.28
CA THR A 135 -8.31 0.07 -1.35
C THR A 135 -8.44 1.48 -0.78
N GLY A 136 -9.39 1.69 0.14
CA GLY A 136 -9.55 2.95 0.85
C GLY A 136 -8.30 3.33 1.65
N TYR A 137 -7.73 2.40 2.42
CA TYR A 137 -6.47 2.62 3.15
C TYR A 137 -5.32 2.98 2.22
N ALA A 138 -5.15 2.26 1.10
CA ALA A 138 -4.08 2.53 0.15
C ALA A 138 -4.17 3.96 -0.43
N ALA A 139 -5.38 4.40 -0.78
CA ALA A 139 -5.61 5.74 -1.29
C ALA A 139 -5.43 6.83 -0.22
N LEU A 140 -5.87 6.59 1.02
CA LEU A 140 -5.68 7.54 2.13
C LEU A 140 -4.22 7.68 2.55
N VAL A 141 -3.44 6.60 2.55
CA VAL A 141 -1.98 6.65 2.80
C VAL A 141 -1.29 7.53 1.77
N LEU A 142 -1.68 7.41 0.49
CA LEU A 142 -1.14 8.25 -0.57
C LEU A 142 -1.55 9.73 -0.40
N SER A 143 -2.81 9.99 -0.04
CA SER A 143 -3.28 11.35 0.27
C SER A 143 -2.49 11.97 1.43
N PHE A 144 -2.32 11.23 2.53
CA PHE A 144 -1.53 11.66 3.67
C PHE A 144 -0.07 11.97 3.28
N GLY A 145 0.56 11.09 2.49
CA GLY A 145 1.91 11.30 2.00
C GLY A 145 2.04 12.55 1.13
N ALA A 146 1.07 12.80 0.25
CA ALA A 146 1.03 14.00 -0.58
C ALA A 146 0.87 15.27 0.27
N SER A 147 -0.05 15.29 1.24
CA SER A 147 -0.22 16.43 2.15
C SER A 147 1.02 16.70 3.01
N LEU A 148 1.71 15.66 3.46
CA LEU A 148 2.97 15.80 4.20
C LEU A 148 4.06 16.44 3.31
N LEU A 149 4.20 15.98 2.07
CA LEU A 149 5.13 16.57 1.10
C LEU A 149 4.77 18.03 0.79
N TYR A 150 3.48 18.34 0.66
CA TYR A 150 2.98 19.71 0.46
C TYR A 150 3.42 20.63 1.60
N LEU A 151 3.16 20.26 2.86
CA LEU A 151 3.51 21.06 4.03
C LEU A 151 5.02 21.27 4.15
N ILE A 152 5.80 20.22 3.90
CA ILE A 152 7.28 20.31 3.93
C ILE A 152 7.76 21.28 2.84
N GLN A 153 7.24 21.17 1.62
CA GLN A 153 7.64 22.04 0.51
C GLN A 153 7.20 23.50 0.74
N GLU A 154 6.00 23.74 1.25
CA GLU A 154 5.52 25.08 1.61
C GLU A 154 6.41 25.74 2.67
N SER A 155 6.80 24.99 3.72
CA SER A 155 7.69 25.48 4.77
C SER A 155 9.09 25.85 4.24
N SER A 156 9.61 25.06 3.29
CA SER A 156 10.92 25.30 2.67
C SER A 156 10.93 26.47 1.69
N LEU A 157 9.78 26.89 1.16
CA LEU A 157 9.66 28.08 0.31
C LEU A 157 9.59 29.37 1.14
N LYS A 158 8.99 29.30 2.33
CA LYS A 158 8.92 30.43 3.28
C LYS A 158 10.26 30.67 3.98
N SER A 159 11.00 29.61 4.29
CA SER A 159 12.38 29.70 4.77
C SER A 159 13.31 29.93 3.58
N LYS A 160 13.94 31.11 3.44
CA LYS A 160 14.84 31.48 2.32
C LYS A 160 16.07 30.56 2.07
N ASN A 161 16.16 29.41 2.74
CA ASN A 161 17.11 28.32 2.48
C ASN A 161 16.35 27.13 1.87
N PRO A 162 16.09 27.11 0.55
CA PRO A 162 15.59 25.91 -0.08
C PRO A 162 16.68 24.86 0.00
N GLY A 163 16.53 23.86 0.87
CA GLY A 163 17.35 22.67 0.81
C GLY A 163 17.35 22.14 -0.62
N ARG A 164 18.50 21.68 -1.12
CA ARG A 164 18.74 21.23 -2.50
C ARG A 164 17.72 20.19 -3.02
N ILE A 165 17.04 19.52 -2.09
CA ILE A 165 15.99 18.52 -2.27
C ILE A 165 14.65 19.16 -2.69
N PHE A 166 14.35 20.38 -2.22
CA PHE A 166 13.03 21.01 -2.31
C PHE A 166 12.84 21.94 -3.51
N THR A 167 13.94 22.32 -4.18
CA THR A 167 13.91 23.18 -5.38
C THR A 167 13.50 22.44 -6.65
N ARG A 168 13.41 21.10 -6.63
CA ARG A 168 13.06 20.28 -7.80
C ARG A 168 11.89 19.32 -7.59
N LEU A 169 11.15 19.46 -6.49
CA LEU A 169 9.84 18.82 -6.36
C LEU A 169 8.89 19.36 -7.45
N PRO A 170 7.96 18.55 -7.98
CA PRO A 170 6.95 19.03 -8.93
C PRO A 170 6.18 20.20 -8.32
N ALA A 171 5.52 20.99 -9.17
CA ALA A 171 4.76 22.15 -8.70
C ALA A 171 3.85 21.77 -7.54
N LEU A 172 3.77 22.63 -6.52
CA LEU A 172 2.99 22.41 -5.30
C LEU A 172 1.55 21.96 -5.62
N GLN A 173 1.01 22.51 -6.71
CA GLN A 173 -0.30 22.17 -7.30
C GLN A 173 -0.43 20.69 -7.70
N VAL A 174 0.63 20.06 -8.23
CA VAL A 174 0.60 18.64 -8.63
C VAL A 174 0.55 17.72 -7.42
N ILE A 175 1.30 18.05 -6.36
CA ILE A 175 1.28 17.28 -5.11
C ILE A 175 -0.11 17.40 -4.46
N ASP A 176 -0.65 18.60 -4.42
CA ASP A 176 -2.00 18.86 -3.90
C ASP A 176 -3.08 18.13 -4.71
N GLU A 177 -3.01 18.17 -6.05
CA GLU A 177 -3.95 17.45 -6.92
C GLU A 177 -3.89 15.92 -6.71
N ILE A 178 -2.69 15.34 -6.60
CA ILE A 178 -2.53 13.91 -6.31
C ILE A 178 -3.14 13.58 -4.94
N GLY A 179 -2.88 14.42 -3.94
CA GLY A 179 -3.43 14.25 -2.59
C GLY A 179 -4.94 14.34 -2.57
N TYR A 180 -5.51 15.34 -3.23
CA TYR A 180 -6.95 15.58 -3.32
C TYR A 180 -7.67 14.47 -4.09
N ARG A 181 -7.16 14.02 -5.24
CA ARG A 181 -7.76 12.89 -5.97
C ARG A 181 -7.68 11.58 -5.21
N SER A 182 -6.56 11.33 -4.53
CA SER A 182 -6.41 10.15 -3.68
C SER A 182 -7.38 10.19 -2.50
N LEU A 183 -7.62 11.37 -1.91
CA LEU A 183 -8.61 11.58 -0.87
C LEU A 183 -10.04 11.33 -1.37
N LEU A 184 -10.39 11.88 -2.53
CA LEU A 184 -11.70 11.70 -3.16
C LEU A 184 -12.01 10.23 -3.48
N LEU A 185 -11.00 9.43 -3.77
CA LEU A 185 -11.14 7.98 -3.93
C LEU A 185 -11.14 7.26 -2.58
N GLY A 186 -10.23 7.60 -1.67
CA GLY A 186 -10.08 6.90 -0.40
C GLY A 186 -11.29 7.03 0.50
N PHE A 187 -11.87 8.22 0.62
CA PHE A 187 -13.01 8.49 1.49
C PHE A 187 -14.26 7.65 1.20
N PRO A 188 -14.80 7.58 -0.05
CA PRO A 188 -15.96 6.76 -0.34
C PRO A 188 -15.66 5.26 -0.21
N PHE A 189 -14.47 4.80 -0.64
CA PHE A 189 -14.08 3.39 -0.50
C PHE A 189 -13.98 2.97 0.97
N MET A 190 -13.41 3.81 1.84
CA MET A 190 -13.39 3.56 3.27
C MET A 190 -14.80 3.54 3.87
N THR A 191 -15.65 4.48 3.49
CA THR A 191 -17.03 4.56 4.01
C THR A 191 -17.83 3.33 3.62
N LEU A 192 -17.81 2.94 2.34
CA LEU A 192 -18.47 1.74 1.83
C LEU A 192 -17.88 0.47 2.47
N GLY A 193 -16.57 0.44 2.68
CA GLY A 193 -15.89 -0.64 3.37
C GLY A 193 -16.39 -0.80 4.82
N LEU A 194 -16.53 0.28 5.58
CA LEU A 194 -17.06 0.26 6.95
C LEU A 194 -18.52 -0.20 7.02
N ILE A 195 -19.35 0.24 6.07
CA ILE A 195 -20.75 -0.22 5.95
C ILE A 195 -20.77 -1.73 5.66
N ALA A 196 -20.03 -2.18 4.65
CA ALA A 196 -19.94 -3.59 4.29
C ALA A 196 -19.42 -4.46 5.47
N GLY A 197 -18.51 -3.91 6.29
CA GLY A 197 -18.01 -4.59 7.48
C GLY A 197 -19.07 -4.76 8.57
N SER A 198 -19.89 -3.73 8.77
CA SER A 198 -21.01 -3.76 9.72
C SER A 198 -22.05 -4.81 9.32
N ASP A 199 -22.39 -4.89 8.04
CA ASP A 199 -23.30 -5.92 7.54
C ASP A 199 -22.69 -7.33 7.67
N THR A 200 -21.37 -7.45 7.49
CA THR A 200 -20.66 -8.72 7.67
C THR A 200 -20.72 -9.21 9.12
N SER A 201 -20.51 -8.32 10.09
CA SER A 201 -20.52 -8.68 11.51
C SER A 201 -21.93 -9.04 12.01
N ILE A 202 -22.95 -8.35 11.51
CA ILE A 202 -24.36 -8.67 11.77
C ILE A 202 -24.75 -10.03 11.20
N PHE A 203 -24.37 -10.32 9.95
CA PHE A 203 -24.64 -11.61 9.31
C PHE A 203 -23.98 -12.77 10.05
N LEU A 204 -22.75 -12.57 10.51
CA LEU A 204 -22.03 -13.54 11.34
C LEU A 204 -22.76 -13.80 12.66
N THR A 205 -23.17 -12.74 13.36
CA THR A 205 -23.86 -12.85 14.65
C THR A 205 -25.20 -13.59 14.51
N LEU A 206 -25.98 -13.31 13.47
CA LEU A 206 -27.24 -14.00 13.18
C LEU A 206 -27.03 -15.50 12.87
N LYS A 207 -25.98 -15.84 12.12
CA LYS A 207 -25.66 -17.24 11.77
C LYS A 207 -25.25 -18.07 13.00
N TYR A 208 -24.50 -17.48 13.93
CA TYR A 208 -24.17 -18.15 15.20
C TYR A 208 -25.38 -18.25 16.14
N PHE A 209 -26.28 -17.26 16.15
CA PHE A 209 -27.47 -17.30 16.99
C PHE A 209 -28.52 -18.33 16.53
N PHE A 210 -28.68 -18.54 15.22
CA PHE A 210 -29.59 -19.54 14.65
C PHE A 210 -29.07 -20.99 14.68
N GLN A 211 -27.83 -21.19 15.15
CA GLN A 211 -27.18 -22.51 15.18
C GLN A 211 -27.08 -23.10 16.61
N CYS A 212 -27.65 -22.41 17.61
CA CYS A 212 -28.03 -22.93 18.93
C CYS A 212 -29.54 -23.26 18.94
#